data_AF-A0A7J5YU46-F1
#
_entry.id   AF-A0A7J5YU46-F1
#
_cell.length_a   1.000
_cell.length_b   1.000
_cell.length_c   1.000
_cell.angle_alpha   90.00
_cell.angle_beta   90.00
_cell.angle_gamma   90.00
#
_symmetry.space_group_name_H-M   'P 1'
#
loop_
_entity.id
_entity.type
_entity.pdbx_description
1 polymer ?
#
loop_
_entity_poly.entity_id
_entity_poly.type
_entity_poly.pdbx_seq_one_letter_code
_entity_poly.pdbx_strand_id
1 'polypeptide(L)'
;MIPTVLMEVEKLVIPLAVQRFVLLEAGPAGFYTAQHLIKARPDVTVDIYERLPVPFGLVRFGVAPDHPEVKNVINTFTQTARHERCSFYGNVNVGKDLSVTELQEAYHAVVLSYGAEGNRRMGVPGEDLSGVYSAKDFVGWYNGLPSCREVRIQPLAFP
;
A
#
# COMPACT_ATOMS: atom_id res chain seq x y z
N MET A 1 3.63 33.69 -58.30
CA MET A 1 2.89 32.43 -58.12
C MET A 1 3.80 31.50 -57.34
N ILE A 2 3.63 31.42 -56.02
CA ILE A 2 4.48 30.64 -55.11
C ILE A 2 3.72 29.34 -54.82
N PRO A 3 4.30 28.14 -54.99
CA PRO A 3 3.59 26.91 -54.68
C PRO A 3 3.58 26.68 -53.17
N THR A 4 2.38 26.64 -52.60
CA THR A 4 2.08 26.21 -51.24
C THR A 4 2.44 24.73 -51.09
N VAL A 5 3.48 24.43 -50.32
CA VAL A 5 3.75 23.07 -49.85
C VAL A 5 2.73 22.77 -48.75
N LEU A 6 1.73 21.95 -49.06
CA LEU A 6 0.90 21.29 -48.06
C LEU A 6 1.78 20.25 -47.35
N MET A 7 2.26 20.57 -46.15
CA MET A 7 2.69 19.55 -45.18
C MET A 7 1.43 18.88 -44.66
N GLU A 8 1.15 17.67 -45.15
CA GLU A 8 0.30 16.72 -44.44
C GLU A 8 0.97 16.43 -43.10
N VAL A 9 0.37 16.98 -42.03
CA VAL A 9 0.65 16.56 -40.67
C VAL A 9 0.04 15.17 -40.54
N GLU A 10 0.77 14.15 -40.99
CA GLU A 10 0.59 12.81 -40.45
C GLU A 10 0.65 12.97 -38.93
N LYS A 11 -0.49 12.72 -38.27
CA LYS A 11 -0.52 12.60 -36.82
C LYS A 11 0.48 11.49 -36.49
N LEU A 12 1.67 11.90 -36.08
CA LEU A 12 2.61 11.06 -35.39
C LEU A 12 1.86 10.59 -34.13
N VAL A 13 1.19 9.44 -34.22
CA VAL A 13 0.71 8.72 -33.06
C VAL A 13 1.98 8.18 -32.42
N ILE A 14 2.65 9.05 -31.67
CA ILE A 14 3.61 8.60 -30.67
C ILE A 14 2.76 7.75 -29.74
N PRO A 15 2.97 6.43 -29.63
CA PRO A 15 2.31 5.68 -28.58
C PRO A 15 2.69 6.38 -27.28
N LEU A 16 1.70 6.86 -26.51
CA LEU A 16 2.01 7.39 -25.18
C LEU A 16 2.80 6.29 -24.47
N ALA A 17 4.08 6.55 -24.20
CA ALA A 17 4.92 5.59 -23.54
C ALA A 17 4.23 5.19 -22.24
N VAL A 18 4.00 3.89 -22.06
CA VAL A 18 3.26 3.37 -20.90
C VAL A 18 3.98 3.82 -19.64
N GLN A 19 3.29 4.63 -18.84
CA GLN A 19 3.82 5.20 -17.62
C GLN A 19 3.66 4.19 -16.49
N ARG A 20 4.80 3.71 -15.98
CA ARG A 20 4.87 2.76 -14.88
C ARG A 20 5.00 3.47 -13.54
N PHE A 21 4.07 3.21 -12.64
CA PHE A 21 4.07 3.70 -11.27
C PHE A 21 4.28 2.53 -10.31
N VAL A 22 5.05 2.76 -9.25
CA VAL A 22 5.14 1.82 -8.13
C VAL A 22 4.60 2.46 -6.85
N LEU A 23 3.78 1.71 -6.13
CA LEU A 23 3.19 2.12 -4.85
C LEU A 23 3.74 1.24 -3.72
N LEU A 24 4.20 1.87 -2.64
CA LEU A 24 4.79 1.17 -1.51
C LEU A 24 3.76 0.89 -0.42
N GLU A 25 3.62 -0.38 -0.05
CA GLU A 25 2.61 -0.99 0.82
C GLU A 25 1.19 -0.99 0.26
N ALA A 26 0.49 -2.12 0.43
CA ALA A 26 -0.83 -2.38 -0.09
C ALA A 26 -1.94 -1.97 0.90
N GLY A 27 -1.80 -0.81 1.52
CA GLY A 27 -2.83 -0.20 2.37
C GLY A 27 -3.88 0.59 1.57
N PRO A 28 -4.84 1.23 2.26
CA PRO A 28 -5.83 2.11 1.61
C PRO A 28 -5.22 3.20 0.75
N ALA A 29 -4.16 3.86 1.22
CA ALA A 29 -3.49 4.91 0.46
C ALA A 29 -2.95 4.39 -0.89
N GLY A 30 -2.28 3.24 -0.88
CA GLY A 30 -1.80 2.60 -2.10
C GLY A 30 -2.95 2.23 -3.04
N PHE A 31 -3.98 1.54 -2.56
CA PHE A 31 -5.09 1.14 -3.43
C PHE A 31 -5.93 2.29 -3.97
N TYR A 32 -6.17 3.34 -3.17
CA TYR A 32 -6.87 4.53 -3.67
C TYR A 32 -6.04 5.27 -4.73
N THR A 33 -4.72 5.38 -4.54
CA THR A 33 -3.83 5.95 -5.56
C THR A 33 -3.85 5.11 -6.84
N ALA A 34 -3.73 3.78 -6.72
CA ALA A 34 -3.80 2.86 -7.87
C ALA A 34 -5.11 3.02 -8.64
N GLN A 35 -6.23 3.00 -7.92
CA GLN A 35 -7.56 3.17 -8.50
C GLN A 35 -7.68 4.51 -9.23
N HIS A 36 -7.21 5.59 -8.62
CA HIS A 36 -7.28 6.92 -9.22
C HIS A 36 -6.45 7.00 -10.50
N LEU A 37 -5.20 6.52 -10.47
CA LEU A 37 -4.30 6.50 -11.62
C LEU A 37 -4.88 5.69 -12.79
N ILE A 38 -5.35 4.47 -12.51
CA ILE A 38 -5.92 3.57 -13.52
C ILE A 38 -7.18 4.19 -14.14
N LYS A 39 -8.03 4.84 -13.34
CA LYS A 39 -9.26 5.49 -13.83
C LYS A 39 -8.97 6.76 -14.64
N ALA A 40 -7.99 7.56 -14.22
CA ALA A 40 -7.70 8.85 -14.82
C ALA A 40 -6.92 8.73 -16.13
N ARG A 41 -6.09 7.67 -16.27
CA ARG A 41 -5.13 7.55 -17.37
C ARG A 41 -5.11 6.15 -17.96
N PRO A 42 -5.37 5.97 -19.27
CA PRO A 42 -5.31 4.67 -19.93
C PRO A 42 -3.86 4.19 -20.17
N ASP A 43 -2.90 5.12 -20.21
CA ASP A 43 -1.48 4.87 -20.48
C ASP A 43 -0.66 4.53 -19.22
N VAL A 44 -1.31 4.29 -18.08
CA VAL A 44 -0.64 4.00 -16.80
C VAL A 44 -0.77 2.54 -16.41
N THR A 45 0.33 1.95 -15.95
CA THR A 45 0.35 0.68 -15.20
C THR A 45 0.86 0.91 -13.78
N VAL A 46 0.35 0.12 -12.84
CA VAL A 46 0.63 0.28 -11.41
C VAL A 46 1.08 -1.05 -10.83
N ASP A 47 2.22 -1.04 -10.16
CA ASP A 47 2.71 -2.16 -9.37
C ASP A 47 2.66 -1.80 -7.88
N ILE A 48 2.03 -2.65 -7.08
CA ILE A 48 1.88 -2.45 -5.63
C ILE A 48 2.80 -3.44 -4.91
N TYR A 49 3.77 -2.92 -4.18
CA TYR A 49 4.70 -3.72 -3.38
C TYR A 49 4.25 -3.72 -1.93
N GLU A 50 4.35 -4.86 -1.25
CA GLU A 50 3.91 -5.02 0.13
C GLU A 50 4.85 -5.97 0.85
N ARG A 51 5.30 -5.57 2.04
CA ARG A 51 6.17 -6.40 2.86
C ARG A 51 5.49 -7.68 3.35
N LEU A 52 4.19 -7.65 3.64
CA LEU A 52 3.43 -8.83 4.05
C LEU A 52 3.01 -9.69 2.85
N PRO A 53 2.74 -10.99 3.04
CA PRO A 53 2.22 -11.83 1.97
C PRO A 53 0.77 -11.51 1.59
N VAL A 54 0.09 -10.65 2.37
CA VAL A 54 -1.32 -10.30 2.19
C VAL A 54 -1.52 -8.79 2.12
N PRO A 55 -2.43 -8.30 1.26
CA PRO A 55 -2.69 -6.88 1.12
C PRO A 55 -3.66 -6.31 2.18
N PHE A 56 -4.02 -5.04 1.99
CA PHE A 56 -5.04 -4.24 2.68
C PHE A 56 -4.60 -3.54 3.98
N GLY A 57 -3.37 -3.77 4.44
CA GLY A 57 -2.78 -3.07 5.58
C GLY A 57 -3.74 -3.00 6.79
N LEU A 58 -3.96 -1.80 7.32
CA LEU A 58 -4.81 -1.58 8.49
C LEU A 58 -6.30 -1.90 8.28
N VAL A 59 -6.80 -2.02 7.04
CA VAL A 59 -8.18 -2.53 6.87
C VAL A 59 -8.27 -3.97 7.33
N ARG A 60 -7.21 -4.76 7.08
CA ARG A 60 -7.09 -6.12 7.58
C ARG A 60 -6.66 -6.15 9.05
N PHE A 61 -5.57 -5.46 9.38
CA PHE A 61 -4.87 -5.61 10.66
C PHE A 61 -5.20 -4.56 11.73
N GLY A 62 -5.93 -3.50 11.39
CA GLY A 62 -6.27 -2.40 12.28
C GLY A 62 -7.75 -2.30 12.62
N VAL A 63 -8.63 -2.34 11.60
CA VAL A 63 -10.09 -2.30 11.79
C VAL A 63 -10.51 -3.46 12.70
N ALA A 64 -11.24 -3.14 13.76
CA ALA A 64 -11.67 -4.11 14.76
C ALA A 64 -12.58 -5.20 14.15
N PRO A 65 -12.57 -6.43 14.69
CA PRO A 65 -13.30 -7.56 14.12
C PRO A 65 -14.83 -7.42 14.20
N ASP A 66 -15.31 -6.63 15.15
CA ASP A 66 -16.72 -6.27 15.34
C ASP A 66 -17.20 -5.12 14.43
N HIS A 67 -16.32 -4.57 13.59
CA HIS A 67 -16.63 -3.56 12.58
C HIS A 67 -16.44 -4.10 11.14
N PRO A 68 -17.11 -5.19 10.75
CA PRO A 68 -16.93 -5.82 9.44
C PRO A 68 -17.35 -4.89 8.29
N GLU A 69 -18.29 -3.97 8.51
CA GLU A 69 -18.78 -3.03 7.51
C GLU A 69 -17.70 -2.07 7.01
N VAL A 70 -16.75 -1.68 7.87
CA VAL A 70 -15.60 -0.84 7.49
C VAL A 70 -14.63 -1.63 6.59
N LYS A 71 -14.57 -2.96 6.72
CA LYS A 71 -13.73 -3.83 5.88
C LYS A 71 -14.30 -4.03 4.47
N ASN A 72 -15.54 -3.59 4.18
CA ASN A 72 -16.16 -3.73 2.85
C ASN A 72 -15.37 -3.05 1.72
N VAL A 73 -14.54 -2.05 2.03
CA VAL A 73 -13.64 -1.40 1.06
C VAL A 73 -12.68 -2.39 0.38
N ILE A 74 -12.39 -3.52 1.03
CA ILE A 74 -11.59 -4.62 0.46
C ILE A 74 -12.16 -5.09 -0.88
N ASN A 75 -13.49 -5.08 -1.07
CA ASN A 75 -14.10 -5.49 -2.33
C ASN A 75 -13.65 -4.59 -3.49
N THR A 76 -13.65 -3.28 -3.25
CA THR A 76 -13.18 -2.27 -4.21
C THR A 76 -11.68 -2.44 -4.49
N PHE A 77 -10.87 -2.63 -3.45
CA PHE A 77 -9.42 -2.85 -3.61
C PHE A 77 -9.12 -4.14 -4.37
N THR A 78 -9.91 -5.19 -4.13
CA THR A 78 -9.81 -6.46 -4.86
C THR A 78 -10.13 -6.27 -6.34
N GLN A 79 -11.12 -5.45 -6.69
CA GLN A 79 -11.39 -5.11 -8.09
C GLN A 79 -10.23 -4.37 -8.73
N THR A 80 -9.64 -3.40 -8.02
CA THR A 80 -8.44 -2.68 -8.48
C THR A 80 -7.25 -3.62 -8.66
N ALA A 81 -7.00 -4.52 -7.72
CA ALA A 81 -5.91 -5.51 -7.80
C ALA A 81 -6.07 -6.51 -8.95
N ARG A 82 -7.31 -6.74 -9.41
CA ARG A 82 -7.62 -7.63 -10.54
C ARG A 82 -7.60 -6.91 -11.89
N HIS A 83 -7.44 -5.59 -11.90
CA HIS A 83 -7.36 -4.82 -13.13
C HIS A 83 -6.09 -5.23 -13.91
N GLU A 84 -6.18 -5.40 -15.23
CA GLU A 84 -5.06 -5.89 -16.06
C GLU A 84 -3.79 -5.01 -16.00
N ARG A 85 -3.98 -3.74 -15.65
CA ARG A 85 -2.93 -2.72 -15.47
C ARG A 85 -2.44 -2.57 -14.02
N CYS A 86 -2.85 -3.47 -13.13
CA CYS A 86 -2.44 -3.50 -11.72
C CYS A 86 -1.78 -4.84 -11.39
N SER A 87 -0.58 -4.82 -10.85
CA SER A 87 0.08 -6.02 -10.31
C SER A 87 0.32 -5.87 -8.81
N PHE A 88 0.31 -6.98 -8.08
CA PHE A 88 0.59 -7.02 -6.65
C PHE A 88 1.78 -7.93 -6.37
N TYR A 89 2.75 -7.42 -5.62
CA TYR A 89 3.96 -8.12 -5.19
C TYR A 89 4.05 -8.09 -3.67
N GLY A 90 3.52 -9.13 -3.02
CA GLY A 90 3.63 -9.34 -1.57
C GLY A 90 4.97 -9.97 -1.18
N ASN A 91 5.28 -9.95 0.12
CA ASN A 91 6.52 -10.46 0.69
C ASN A 91 7.79 -9.78 0.13
N VAL A 92 7.69 -8.48 -0.18
CA VAL A 92 8.83 -7.67 -0.65
C VAL A 92 9.01 -6.45 0.25
N ASN A 93 10.10 -6.42 1.02
CA ASN A 93 10.40 -5.34 1.94
C ASN A 93 11.24 -4.25 1.26
N VAL A 94 10.60 -3.18 0.80
CA VAL A 94 11.29 -2.03 0.23
C VAL A 94 12.05 -1.27 1.33
N GLY A 95 13.35 -1.05 1.10
CA GLY A 95 14.33 -0.59 2.07
C GLY A 95 15.26 -1.71 2.58
N LYS A 96 14.89 -2.99 2.37
CA LYS A 96 15.70 -4.15 2.76
C LYS A 96 16.01 -5.09 1.60
N ASP A 97 14.96 -5.53 0.91
CA ASP A 97 15.05 -6.48 -0.22
C ASP A 97 15.23 -5.74 -1.55
N LEU A 98 14.69 -4.53 -1.65
CA LEU A 98 14.84 -3.60 -2.78
C LEU A 98 15.05 -2.19 -2.25
N SER A 99 15.96 -1.42 -2.83
CA SER A 99 16.14 -0.01 -2.49
C SER A 99 15.15 0.90 -3.22
N VAL A 100 14.89 2.08 -2.64
CA VAL A 100 14.08 3.10 -3.31
C VAL A 100 14.76 3.61 -4.59
N THR A 101 16.09 3.63 -4.63
CA THR A 101 16.87 4.05 -5.80
C THR A 101 16.65 3.10 -6.98
N GLU A 102 16.71 1.79 -6.76
CA GLU A 102 16.42 0.80 -7.81
C GLU A 102 15.00 0.96 -8.36
N LEU A 103 14.03 1.29 -7.49
CA LEU A 103 12.66 1.58 -7.92
C LEU A 103 12.56 2.89 -8.73
N GLN A 104 13.31 3.93 -8.37
CA GLN A 104 13.35 5.18 -9.11
C GLN A 104 13.99 5.03 -10.49
N GLU A 105 14.92 4.08 -10.66
CA GLU A 105 15.52 3.75 -11.96
C GLU A 105 14.58 2.90 -12.82
N ALA A 106 13.79 2.02 -12.21
CA ALA A 106 12.88 1.12 -12.92
C ALA A 106 11.51 1.75 -13.27
N TYR A 107 11.01 2.68 -12.45
CA TYR A 107 9.67 3.25 -12.57
C TYR A 107 9.72 4.75 -12.90
N HIS A 108 8.67 5.24 -13.55
CA HIS A 108 8.55 6.67 -13.86
C HIS A 108 8.21 7.49 -12.63
N ALA A 109 7.53 6.87 -11.65
CA ALA A 109 7.23 7.49 -10.37
C ALA A 109 7.11 6.43 -9.27
N VAL A 110 7.59 6.80 -8.07
CA VAL A 110 7.48 6.02 -6.83
C VAL A 110 6.57 6.77 -5.88
N VAL A 111 5.52 6.12 -5.39
CA VAL A 111 4.60 6.68 -4.39
C VAL A 111 4.80 5.98 -3.06
N LEU A 112 5.17 6.75 -2.04
CA LEU A 112 5.32 6.25 -0.69
C LEU A 112 3.95 6.23 0.00
N SER A 113 3.39 5.04 0.22
CA SER A 113 2.09 4.83 0.87
C SER A 113 2.16 3.91 2.10
N TYR A 114 3.33 3.83 2.74
CA TYR A 114 3.66 2.84 3.77
C TYR A 114 3.06 3.09 5.17
N GLY A 115 2.25 4.14 5.33
CA GLY A 115 1.59 4.46 6.59
C GLY A 115 2.57 4.77 7.73
N ALA A 116 2.18 4.45 8.96
CA ALA A 116 2.98 4.70 10.16
C ALA A 116 3.18 3.42 10.98
N GLU A 117 4.40 2.86 10.93
CA GLU A 117 4.70 1.60 11.62
C GLU A 117 5.07 1.79 13.11
N GLY A 118 5.67 2.93 13.47
CA GLY A 118 6.13 3.18 14.84
C GLY A 118 5.01 3.39 15.86
N ASN A 119 5.28 3.01 17.12
CA ASN A 119 4.46 3.34 18.28
C ASN A 119 4.97 4.61 18.96
N ARG A 120 4.06 5.45 19.47
CA ARG A 120 4.43 6.62 20.29
C ARG A 120 4.65 6.18 21.74
N ARG A 121 5.85 6.46 22.27
CA ARG A 121 6.19 6.22 23.69
C ARG A 121 5.57 7.29 24.58
N MET A 122 5.21 6.93 25.80
CA MET A 122 4.66 7.87 26.79
C MET A 122 5.77 8.62 27.53
N GLY A 123 6.96 8.03 27.66
CA GLY A 123 8.10 8.63 28.34
C GLY A 123 7.93 8.72 29.86
N VAL A 124 7.13 7.82 30.44
CA VAL A 124 6.83 7.79 31.88
C VAL A 124 7.50 6.60 32.56
N PRO A 125 7.93 6.72 33.84
CA PRO A 125 8.45 5.58 34.58
C PRO A 125 7.46 4.41 34.60
N GLY A 126 7.94 3.21 34.27
CA GLY A 126 7.13 1.99 34.22
C GLY A 126 6.48 1.69 32.87
N GLU A 127 6.71 2.48 31.82
CA GLU A 127 6.13 2.22 30.48
C GLU A 127 6.62 0.92 29.80
N ASP A 128 7.70 0.33 30.31
CA ASP A 128 8.27 -0.95 29.85
C ASP A 128 7.91 -2.14 30.77
N LEU A 129 7.06 -1.94 31.79
CA LEU A 129 6.63 -3.03 32.68
C LEU A 129 5.77 -4.07 31.94
N SER A 130 5.87 -5.33 32.36
CA SER A 130 4.97 -6.38 31.88
C SER A 130 3.52 -6.03 32.18
N GLY A 131 2.63 -6.21 31.20
CA GLY A 131 1.25 -5.76 31.28
C GLY A 131 0.99 -4.40 30.63
N VAL A 132 2.04 -3.64 30.30
CA VAL A 132 1.94 -2.38 29.54
C VAL A 132 2.19 -2.66 28.06
N TYR A 133 1.22 -2.35 27.21
CA TYR A 133 1.29 -2.57 25.76
C TYR A 133 0.83 -1.33 25.01
N SER A 134 1.34 -1.15 23.79
CA SER A 134 0.74 -0.17 22.90
C SER A 134 -0.63 -0.67 22.42
N ALA A 135 -1.57 0.26 22.23
CA ALA A 135 -2.87 -0.08 21.67
C ALA A 135 -2.72 -0.74 20.28
N LYS A 136 -1.74 -0.30 19.49
CA LYS A 136 -1.48 -0.86 18.16
C LYS A 136 -1.03 -2.32 18.24
N ASP A 137 -0.14 -2.68 19.15
CA ASP A 137 0.34 -4.06 19.29
C ASP A 137 -0.78 -4.97 19.79
N PHE A 138 -1.62 -4.46 20.71
CA PHE A 138 -2.82 -5.15 21.17
C PHE A 138 -3.81 -5.41 20.01
N VAL A 139 -4.07 -4.38 19.21
CA VAL A 139 -4.93 -4.46 18.01
C VAL A 139 -4.36 -5.42 16.98
N GLY A 140 -3.07 -5.32 16.70
CA GLY A 140 -2.37 -6.20 15.78
C GLY A 140 -2.43 -7.65 16.24
N TRP A 141 -2.27 -7.91 17.54
CA TRP A 141 -2.36 -9.26 18.12
C TRP A 141 -3.72 -9.91 17.83
N TYR A 142 -4.84 -9.26 18.19
CA TYR A 142 -6.16 -9.87 17.97
C TYR A 142 -6.57 -9.91 16.49
N ASN A 143 -6.05 -9.00 15.66
CA ASN A 143 -6.30 -9.00 14.21
C ASN A 143 -5.33 -9.92 13.42
N GLY A 144 -4.42 -10.63 14.10
CA GLY A 144 -3.52 -11.59 13.47
C GLY A 144 -2.39 -10.98 12.66
N LEU A 145 -1.91 -9.79 13.03
CA LEU A 145 -0.69 -9.20 12.46
C LEU A 145 0.52 -10.06 12.86
N PRO A 146 1.33 -10.58 11.90
CA PRO A 146 2.39 -11.54 12.20
C PRO A 146 3.42 -11.06 13.24
N SER A 147 3.80 -9.78 13.20
CA SER A 147 4.75 -9.17 14.14
C SER A 147 4.21 -9.06 15.56
N CYS A 148 2.89 -9.13 15.77
CA CYS A 148 2.26 -9.02 17.08
C CYS A 148 1.81 -10.39 17.64
N ARG A 149 2.12 -11.50 16.97
CA ARG A 149 1.68 -12.85 17.39
C ARG A 149 2.16 -13.24 18.79
N GLU A 150 3.38 -12.83 19.16
CA GLU A 150 4.02 -13.21 20.43
C GLU A 150 3.73 -12.22 21.57
N VAL A 151 2.90 -11.20 21.34
CA VAL A 151 2.46 -10.30 22.41
C VAL A 151 1.70 -11.15 23.43
N ARG A 152 2.36 -11.43 24.56
CA ARG A 152 1.81 -12.26 25.63
C ARG A 152 0.81 -11.45 26.42
N ILE A 153 -0.41 -11.35 25.90
CA ILE A 153 -1.52 -10.72 26.60
C ILE A 153 -2.00 -11.70 27.67
N GLN A 154 -1.67 -11.42 28.93
CA GLN A 154 -2.22 -12.19 30.03
C GLN A 154 -3.73 -11.89 30.09
N PRO A 155 -4.61 -12.90 30.03
CA PRO A 155 -5.99 -12.68 30.41
C PRO A 155 -6.00 -12.14 31.84
N LEU A 156 -6.76 -11.08 32.11
CA LEU A 156 -7.04 -10.74 33.50
C LEU A 156 -7.69 -11.98 34.12
N ALA A 157 -6.96 -12.66 35.01
CA ALA A 157 -7.54 -13.58 35.94
C ALA A 157 -8.43 -12.73 36.86
N PHE A 158 -9.72 -12.65 36.55
CA PHE A 158 -10.68 -12.14 37.52
C PHE A 158 -10.70 -13.13 38.69
N PRO A 159 -10.54 -12.66 39.94
CA PRO A 159 -10.66 -13.52 41.12
C PRO A 159 -12.07 -14.10 41.28
#